data_AF-A0A1G9CTB1-F1
#
_entry.id   AF-A0A1G9CTB1-F1
#
_cell.length_a   1.000
_cell.length_b   1.000
_cell.length_c   1.000
_cell.angle_alpha   90.00
_cell.angle_beta   90.00
_cell.angle_gamma   90.00
#
_symmetry.space_group_name_H-M   'P 1'
#
loop_
_entity.id
_entity.type
_entity.pdbx_description
1 polymer ?
#
loop_
_entity_poly.entity_id
_entity_poly.type
_entity_poly.pdbx_seq_one_letter_code
_entity_poly.pdbx_strand_id
1 'polypeptide(L)'
;MSMLLLIRSVDHTEAAIRQASDYLAHHRRQFTDPHHRDTLLGIWIRPELDADLPASIPCGPSAQICGCTVDEPSRRHPTEAPLGIRTSSSLSGLWSLCWLDGPVLRQAHSPQQRRHRILDTLVKDAAPQASRPGAFFPVFDPADSSDIVDQRLAELRSRHPHLIATHWFVDDPERGITGPRGTAEAPCRLERGTAGPRS
;
A
#
# COMPACT_ATOMS: atom_id res chain seq x y z
N MET A 1 -6.71 -7.59 -8.59
CA MET A 1 -6.97 -6.79 -7.37
C MET A 1 -5.88 -5.72 -7.23
N SER A 2 -5.97 -4.83 -6.23
CA SER A 2 -4.94 -3.82 -5.99
C SER A 2 -4.02 -4.26 -4.86
N MET A 3 -2.70 -4.12 -5.02
CA MET A 3 -1.75 -4.43 -3.96
C MET A 3 -1.08 -3.16 -3.44
N LEU A 4 -0.78 -3.15 -2.15
CA LEU A 4 0.01 -2.14 -1.48
C LEU A 4 1.08 -2.83 -0.64
N LEU A 5 2.34 -2.42 -0.80
CA LEU A 5 3.44 -2.87 0.05
C LEU A 5 3.65 -1.88 1.19
N LEU A 6 3.62 -2.35 2.42
CA LEU A 6 3.83 -1.55 3.62
C LEU A 6 5.21 -1.88 4.18
N ILE A 7 6.00 -0.86 4.52
CA ILE A 7 7.35 -1.01 5.05
C ILE A 7 7.47 -0.21 6.35
N ARG A 8 8.07 -0.80 7.37
CA ARG A 8 8.07 -0.21 8.71
C ARG A 8 8.93 1.05 8.82
N SER A 9 10.10 1.03 8.19
CA SER A 9 11.09 2.10 8.26
C SER A 9 11.84 2.22 6.94
N VAL A 10 12.36 3.41 6.66
CA VAL A 10 13.25 3.64 5.53
C VAL A 10 14.49 2.73 5.60
N ASP A 11 15.00 2.46 6.80
CA ASP A 11 16.19 1.63 7.02
C ASP A 11 16.01 0.18 6.52
N HIS A 12 14.77 -0.28 6.43
CA HIS A 12 14.45 -1.64 5.96
C HIS A 12 14.00 -1.67 4.49
N THR A 13 13.97 -0.53 3.81
CA THR A 13 13.35 -0.41 2.47
C THR A 13 14.03 -1.32 1.46
N GLU A 14 15.37 -1.33 1.40
CA GLU A 14 16.09 -2.16 0.44
C GLU A 14 15.83 -3.66 0.68
N ALA A 15 15.95 -4.12 1.93
CA ALA A 15 15.73 -5.51 2.28
C ALA A 15 14.27 -5.92 2.06
N ALA A 16 13.31 -5.05 2.43
CA ALA A 16 11.89 -5.28 2.25
C ALA A 16 11.49 -5.34 0.78
N ILE A 17 11.98 -4.41 -0.06
CA ILE A 17 11.72 -4.41 -1.51
C ILE A 17 12.26 -5.68 -2.14
N ARG A 18 13.51 -6.06 -1.83
CA ARG A 18 14.10 -7.30 -2.36
C ARG A 18 13.26 -8.53 -2.00
N GLN A 19 12.94 -8.70 -0.72
CA GLN A 19 12.17 -9.85 -0.24
C GLN A 19 10.74 -9.86 -0.80
N ALA A 20 10.05 -8.72 -0.82
CA ALA A 20 8.72 -8.59 -1.39
C ALA A 20 8.73 -8.83 -2.91
N SER A 21 9.79 -8.41 -3.60
CA SER A 21 10.01 -8.66 -5.02
C SER A 21 10.14 -10.15 -5.32
N ASP A 22 11.00 -10.86 -4.57
CA ASP A 22 11.18 -12.31 -4.70
C ASP A 22 9.87 -13.06 -4.44
N TYR A 23 9.16 -12.65 -3.37
CA TYR A 23 7.85 -13.19 -3.03
C TYR A 23 6.81 -12.95 -4.14
N LEU A 24 6.70 -11.72 -4.66
CA LEU A 24 5.76 -11.37 -5.73
C LEU A 24 6.05 -12.15 -7.02
N ALA A 25 7.32 -12.23 -7.43
CA ALA A 25 7.73 -12.98 -8.61
C ALA A 25 7.44 -14.48 -8.45
N HIS A 26 7.58 -15.03 -7.24
CA HIS A 26 7.21 -16.41 -6.94
C HIS A 26 5.69 -16.61 -6.95
N HIS A 27 4.94 -15.77 -6.25
CA HIS A 27 3.48 -15.82 -6.15
C HIS A 27 2.83 -15.76 -7.54
N ARG A 28 3.32 -14.86 -8.42
CA ARG A 28 2.84 -14.72 -9.80
C ARG A 28 3.04 -15.97 -10.64
N ARG A 29 4.20 -16.62 -10.49
CA ARG A 29 4.51 -17.86 -11.21
C ARG A 29 3.64 -19.03 -10.77
N GLN A 30 3.17 -19.04 -9.52
CA GLN A 30 2.43 -20.16 -8.95
C GLN A 30 0.91 -19.99 -8.95
N PHE A 31 0.41 -18.77 -8.74
CA PHE A 31 -1.00 -18.56 -8.38
C PHE A 31 -1.74 -17.56 -9.26
N THR A 32 -1.06 -16.80 -10.12
CA THR A 32 -1.71 -15.75 -10.90
C THR A 32 -2.27 -16.31 -12.21
N ASP A 33 -3.60 -16.25 -12.35
CA ASP A 33 -4.28 -16.41 -13.63
C ASP A 33 -3.79 -15.30 -14.60
N PRO A 34 -3.34 -15.62 -15.83
CA PRO A 34 -2.96 -14.63 -16.82
C PRO A 34 -4.03 -13.55 -17.09
N HIS A 35 -5.30 -13.83 -16.81
CA HIS A 35 -6.41 -12.88 -16.99
C HIS A 35 -6.68 -11.98 -15.76
N HIS A 36 -6.16 -12.32 -14.57
CA HIS A 36 -6.33 -11.56 -13.34
C HIS A 36 -4.97 -11.18 -12.75
N ARG A 37 -4.37 -10.12 -13.28
CA ARG A 37 -3.14 -9.57 -12.72
C ARG A 37 -3.45 -8.64 -11.56
N ASP A 38 -2.97 -9.03 -10.38
CA ASP A 38 -2.87 -8.10 -9.25
C ASP A 38 -1.80 -7.06 -9.54
N THR A 39 -2.17 -5.79 -9.39
CA THR A 39 -1.27 -4.65 -9.68
C THR A 39 -0.76 -4.07 -8.37
N LEU A 40 0.57 -4.02 -8.20
CA LEU A 40 1.17 -3.25 -7.11
C LEU A 40 1.04 -1.76 -7.43
N LEU A 41 0.30 -1.04 -6.59
CA LEU A 41 -0.02 0.37 -6.82
C LEU A 41 0.92 1.33 -6.11
N GLY A 42 1.58 0.87 -5.05
CA GLY A 42 2.42 1.71 -4.21
C GLY A 42 3.21 0.93 -3.18
N ILE A 43 4.24 1.60 -2.67
CA ILE A 43 4.98 1.22 -1.47
C ILE A 43 4.77 2.34 -0.46
N TRP A 44 4.33 2.02 0.75
CA TRP A 44 4.10 3.00 1.80
C TRP A 44 4.96 2.68 3.01
N ILE A 45 5.84 3.62 3.36
CA ILE A 45 6.62 3.55 4.58
C ILE A 45 5.78 4.11 5.73
N ARG A 46 5.48 3.30 6.75
CA ARG A 46 4.83 3.76 7.99
C ARG A 46 5.30 2.90 9.19
N PRO A 47 5.55 3.49 10.37
CA PRO A 47 6.00 2.74 11.55
C PRO A 47 5.01 1.67 12.01
N GLU A 48 3.73 1.98 11.91
CA GLU A 48 2.63 1.07 12.18
C GLU A 48 2.13 0.49 10.85
N LEU A 49 2.63 -0.70 10.48
CA LEU A 49 2.36 -1.34 9.19
C LEU A 49 0.86 -1.42 8.91
N ASP A 50 0.08 -2.01 9.82
CA ASP A 50 -1.34 -2.29 9.59
C ASP A 50 -2.30 -1.35 10.35
N ALA A 51 -1.78 -0.45 11.20
CA ALA A 51 -2.64 0.50 11.90
C ALA A 51 -3.32 1.43 10.89
N ASP A 52 -4.57 1.78 11.15
CA ASP A 52 -5.39 2.66 10.30
C ASP A 52 -5.68 2.11 8.89
N LEU A 53 -5.26 0.89 8.54
CA LEU A 53 -5.79 0.24 7.34
C LEU A 53 -7.16 -0.35 7.65
N PRO A 54 -8.16 -0.15 6.77
CA PRO A 54 -9.47 -0.72 6.98
C PRO A 54 -9.35 -2.25 6.88
N ALA A 55 -9.54 -2.93 8.01
CA ALA A 55 -9.69 -4.37 8.03
C ALA A 55 -11.05 -4.70 7.42
N SER A 56 -11.10 -5.23 6.20
CA SER A 56 -12.31 -5.89 5.72
C SER A 56 -12.27 -7.35 6.16
N ILE A 57 -12.52 -7.59 7.44
CA ILE A 57 -12.99 -8.92 7.85
C ILE A 57 -14.51 -8.81 7.99
N PRO A 58 -15.31 -9.02 6.93
CA PRO A 58 -16.64 -9.52 7.17
C PRO A 58 -16.44 -10.91 7.77
N CYS A 59 -16.67 -11.05 9.08
CA CYS A 59 -16.94 -12.36 9.64
C CYS A 59 -18.00 -13.00 8.74
N GLY A 60 -17.65 -14.11 8.10
CA GLY A 60 -18.66 -14.96 7.49
C GLY A 60 -19.73 -15.32 8.53
N PRO A 61 -20.91 -15.78 8.11
CA PRO A 61 -22.03 -16.09 9.01
C PRO A 61 -21.74 -17.22 10.04
N SER A 62 -20.50 -17.66 10.22
CA SER A 62 -20.07 -18.61 11.26
C SER A 62 -19.50 -17.97 12.53
N ALA A 63 -19.56 -16.64 12.69
CA ALA A 63 -19.29 -15.98 13.98
C ALA A 63 -20.49 -16.14 14.94
N GLN A 64 -20.82 -17.39 15.26
CA GLN A 64 -21.74 -17.75 16.34
C GLN A 64 -20.97 -18.52 17.42
N ILE A 65 -19.77 -18.06 17.75
CA ILE A 65 -19.01 -18.50 18.95
C ILE A 65 -18.29 -17.29 19.55
N CYS A 66 -19.02 -16.23 19.85
CA CYS A 66 -18.61 -15.32 20.91
C CYS A 66 -19.90 -14.89 21.60
N GLY A 67 -20.04 -15.28 22.86
CA GLY A 67 -21.27 -15.16 23.66
C GLY A 67 -21.62 -13.73 24.05
N CYS A 68 -21.71 -12.83 23.07
CA CYS A 68 -22.29 -11.51 23.25
C CYS A 68 -23.79 -11.61 22.90
N THR A 69 -24.62 -11.33 23.90
CA THR A 69 -26.09 -11.35 23.84
C THR A 69 -26.63 -10.61 22.62
N VAL A 70 -27.49 -11.30 21.88
CA VAL A 70 -28.18 -10.82 20.68
C VAL A 70 -29.33 -9.93 21.13
N ASP A 71 -29.19 -8.61 20.95
CA ASP A 71 -30.35 -7.75 20.76
C ASP A 71 -30.67 -7.69 19.26
N GLU A 72 -31.85 -8.21 18.94
CA GLU A 72 -32.70 -8.08 17.73
C GLU A 72 -32.12 -7.59 16.38
N PRO A 73 -32.42 -8.28 15.26
CA PRO A 73 -31.83 -8.03 13.96
C PRO A 73 -32.55 -6.89 13.24
N SER A 74 -32.14 -5.66 13.52
CA SER A 74 -32.31 -4.60 12.52
C SER A 74 -31.55 -5.02 11.26
N ARG A 75 -32.27 -5.37 10.19
CA ARG A 75 -31.76 -5.61 8.83
C ARG A 75 -31.04 -4.37 8.26
N ARG A 76 -29.94 -3.97 8.87
CA ARG A 76 -28.95 -3.13 8.19
C ARG A 76 -28.10 -4.11 7.40
N HIS A 77 -28.26 -4.09 6.08
CA HIS A 77 -27.28 -4.71 5.22
C HIS A 77 -25.91 -4.21 5.69
N PRO A 78 -24.94 -5.09 6.02
CA PRO A 78 -23.61 -4.64 6.36
C PRO A 78 -23.13 -3.79 5.19
N THR A 79 -23.02 -2.49 5.42
CA THR A 79 -22.55 -1.56 4.39
C THR A 79 -21.11 -1.96 4.12
N GLU A 80 -20.83 -2.45 2.92
CA GLU A 80 -19.49 -2.88 2.54
C GLU A 80 -18.53 -1.70 2.76
N ALA A 81 -17.46 -1.92 3.51
CA ALA A 81 -16.46 -0.89 3.74
C ALA A 81 -15.91 -0.38 2.40
N PRO A 82 -15.69 0.93 2.22
CA PRO A 82 -15.31 1.50 0.93
C PRO A 82 -14.02 0.89 0.39
N LEU A 83 -13.09 0.57 1.29
CA LEU A 83 -11.79 -0.05 1.05
C LEU A 83 -11.54 -1.08 2.15
N GLY A 84 -10.87 -2.18 1.84
CA GLY A 84 -10.52 -3.18 2.83
C GLY A 84 -9.41 -4.15 2.41
N ILE A 85 -8.67 -4.65 3.40
CA ILE A 85 -7.69 -5.73 3.22
C ILE A 85 -8.43 -7.06 3.08
N ARG A 86 -8.29 -7.72 1.92
CA ARG A 86 -8.81 -9.06 1.65
C ARG A 86 -7.89 -10.15 2.19
N THR A 87 -6.61 -9.98 1.96
CA THR A 87 -5.56 -10.85 2.44
C THR A 87 -4.26 -10.06 2.57
N SER A 88 -3.38 -10.50 3.44
CA SER A 88 -2.05 -9.93 3.61
C SER A 88 -1.01 -11.05 3.76
N SER A 89 0.21 -10.74 3.36
CA SER A 89 1.38 -11.57 3.62
C SER A 89 2.47 -10.70 4.21
N SER A 90 3.05 -11.15 5.32
CA SER A 90 4.04 -10.36 6.06
C SER A 90 5.24 -11.23 6.37
N LEU A 91 6.43 -10.64 6.38
CA LEU A 91 7.66 -11.33 6.72
C LEU A 91 8.40 -10.59 7.83
N SER A 92 8.54 -11.26 8.98
CA SER A 92 9.34 -10.82 10.14
C SER A 92 9.05 -9.39 10.64
N GLY A 93 7.85 -8.86 10.37
CA GLY A 93 7.47 -7.49 10.73
C GLY A 93 8.26 -6.39 10.00
N LEU A 94 8.99 -6.72 8.94
CA LEU A 94 9.71 -5.76 8.10
C LEU A 94 8.79 -5.11 7.08
N TRP A 95 7.91 -5.94 6.49
CA TRP A 95 6.93 -5.53 5.50
C TRP A 95 5.65 -6.36 5.57
N SER A 96 4.57 -5.76 5.09
CA SER A 96 3.28 -6.40 4.84
C SER A 96 2.84 -6.08 3.41
N LEU A 97 2.60 -7.10 2.59
CA LEU A 97 1.98 -6.97 1.28
C LEU A 97 0.47 -7.19 1.44
N CYS A 98 -0.33 -6.19 1.11
CA CYS A 98 -1.77 -6.20 1.32
C CYS A 98 -2.51 -6.19 -0.01
N TRP A 99 -3.42 -7.14 -0.19
CA TRP A 99 -4.38 -7.14 -1.29
C TRP A 99 -5.62 -6.40 -0.84
N LEU A 100 -5.85 -5.27 -1.51
CA LEU A 100 -6.94 -4.37 -1.24
C LEU A 100 -8.07 -4.60 -2.25
N ASP A 101 -9.29 -4.55 -1.73
CA ASP A 101 -10.52 -4.59 -2.50
C ASP A 101 -11.58 -3.71 -1.83
N GLY A 102 -12.65 -3.44 -2.54
CA GLY A 102 -13.75 -2.61 -2.05
C GLY A 102 -14.47 -1.93 -3.21
N PRO A 103 -15.70 -1.44 -2.99
CA PRO A 103 -16.50 -0.81 -4.03
C PRO A 103 -15.76 0.37 -4.69
N VAL A 104 -14.97 1.15 -3.94
CA VAL A 104 -14.21 2.28 -4.51
C VAL A 104 -13.10 1.85 -5.45
N LEU A 105 -12.53 0.65 -5.26
CA LEU A 105 -11.49 0.10 -6.13
C LEU A 105 -12.07 -0.62 -7.34
N ARG A 106 -13.22 -1.27 -7.18
CA ARG A 106 -13.94 -1.95 -8.27
C ARG A 106 -14.53 -0.95 -9.27
N GLN A 107 -14.97 0.21 -8.81
CA GLN A 107 -15.44 1.31 -9.66
C GLN A 107 -14.32 2.05 -10.38
N ALA A 108 -13.06 1.87 -9.96
CA ALA A 108 -11.91 2.50 -10.59
C ALA A 108 -11.39 1.65 -11.76
N HIS A 109 -11.41 2.25 -12.95
CA HIS A 109 -11.09 1.59 -14.21
C HIS A 109 -9.61 1.63 -14.57
N SER A 110 -8.79 2.40 -13.84
CA SER A 110 -7.34 2.47 -14.07
C SER A 110 -6.52 2.33 -12.78
N PRO A 111 -5.26 1.83 -12.86
CA PRO A 111 -4.34 1.79 -11.71
C PRO A 111 -4.14 3.16 -11.05
N GLN A 112 -4.12 4.22 -11.86
CA GLN A 112 -4.03 5.59 -11.37
C GLN A 112 -5.24 6.01 -10.54
N GLN A 113 -6.46 5.74 -11.04
CA GLN A 113 -7.68 6.02 -10.27
C GLN A 113 -7.67 5.24 -8.95
N ARG A 114 -7.27 3.97 -8.97
CA ARG A 114 -7.16 3.15 -7.75
C ARG A 114 -6.17 3.74 -6.76
N ARG A 115 -4.99 4.20 -7.20
CA ARG A 115 -4.03 4.92 -6.33
C ARG A 115 -4.68 6.12 -5.65
N HIS A 116 -5.35 6.99 -6.42
CA HIS A 116 -6.04 8.14 -5.83
C HIS A 116 -7.09 7.73 -4.81
N ARG A 117 -7.91 6.71 -5.09
CA ARG A 117 -8.94 6.24 -4.15
C ARG A 117 -8.34 5.66 -2.87
N ILE A 118 -7.25 4.90 -2.97
CA ILE A 118 -6.53 4.36 -1.81
C ILE A 118 -6.00 5.50 -0.94
N LEU A 119 -5.26 6.43 -1.54
CA LEU A 119 -4.69 7.55 -0.81
C LEU A 119 -5.77 8.46 -0.22
N ASP A 120 -6.81 8.78 -0.97
CA ASP A 120 -7.94 9.57 -0.47
C ASP A 120 -8.61 8.92 0.73
N THR A 121 -8.81 7.61 0.71
CA THR A 121 -9.49 6.90 1.81
C THR A 121 -8.57 6.83 3.03
N LEU A 122 -7.33 6.38 2.84
CA LEU A 122 -6.40 6.15 3.94
C LEU A 122 -5.87 7.44 4.57
N VAL A 123 -5.81 8.55 3.82
CA VAL A 123 -5.42 9.86 4.37
C VAL A 123 -6.59 10.56 5.05
N LYS A 124 -7.83 10.40 4.56
CA LYS A 124 -9.02 11.00 5.21
C LYS A 124 -9.33 10.35 6.54
N ASP A 125 -9.16 9.04 6.63
CA ASP A 125 -9.52 8.26 7.82
C ASP A 125 -8.36 8.16 8.84
N ALA A 126 -7.19 8.73 8.52
CA ALA A 126 -6.05 8.77 9.44
C ALA A 126 -6.40 9.58 10.69
N ALA A 127 -6.35 8.93 11.86
CA ALA A 127 -6.61 9.60 13.13
C ALA A 127 -5.62 10.77 13.34
N PRO A 128 -6.04 11.88 13.98
CA PRO A 128 -5.17 13.04 14.24
C PRO A 128 -3.90 12.73 15.06
N GLN A 129 -3.86 11.55 15.70
CA GLN A 129 -2.73 11.08 16.51
C GLN A 129 -1.79 10.10 15.79
N ALA A 130 -2.07 9.73 14.53
CA ALA A 130 -1.14 8.92 13.76
C ALA A 130 0.16 9.71 13.55
N SER A 131 1.28 9.13 13.98
CA SER A 131 2.64 9.59 13.68
C SER A 131 2.74 9.98 12.21
N ARG A 132 3.47 11.08 11.91
CA ARG A 132 3.61 11.70 10.57
C ARG A 132 3.36 10.72 9.43
N PRO A 133 2.46 11.02 8.47
CA PRO A 133 2.22 10.16 7.33
C PRO A 133 3.57 9.90 6.65
N GLY A 134 4.08 8.68 6.74
CA GLY A 134 5.38 8.36 6.15
C GLY A 134 5.30 8.41 4.62
N ALA A 135 6.37 8.08 3.92
CA ALA A 135 6.43 8.32 2.48
C ALA A 135 5.69 7.25 1.65
N PHE A 136 4.92 7.70 0.66
CA PHE A 136 4.32 6.85 -0.36
C PHE A 136 5.12 6.95 -1.67
N PHE A 137 5.63 5.82 -2.14
CA PHE A 137 6.34 5.68 -3.40
C PHE A 137 5.40 5.05 -4.42
N PRO A 138 4.97 5.79 -5.45
CA PRO A 138 4.11 5.25 -6.49
C PRO A 138 4.80 4.13 -7.26
N VAL A 139 4.01 3.12 -7.63
CA VAL A 139 4.47 2.01 -8.47
C VAL A 139 3.72 2.06 -9.81
N PHE A 140 4.49 1.96 -10.90
CA PHE A 140 4.02 2.10 -12.28
C PHE A 140 4.22 0.82 -13.09
N ASP A 141 3.50 0.73 -14.21
CA ASP A 141 3.65 -0.38 -15.15
C ASP A 141 4.93 -0.19 -15.99
N PRO A 142 5.67 -1.25 -16.32
CA PRO A 142 6.86 -1.14 -17.18
C PRO A 142 6.56 -0.55 -18.56
N ALA A 143 5.31 -0.65 -19.05
CA ALA A 143 4.89 -0.07 -20.32
C ALA A 143 4.51 1.41 -20.24
N ASP A 144 4.40 2.01 -19.04
CA ASP A 144 4.15 3.45 -18.89
C ASP A 144 5.37 4.25 -19.40
N SER A 145 5.14 5.22 -20.29
CA SER A 145 6.20 6.13 -20.74
C SER A 145 6.59 7.12 -19.63
N SER A 146 7.79 7.69 -19.73
CA SER A 146 8.26 8.73 -18.78
C SER A 146 7.27 9.88 -18.65
N ASP A 147 6.74 10.37 -19.77
CA ASP A 147 5.80 11.51 -19.79
C ASP A 147 4.51 11.19 -19.03
N ILE A 148 4.00 9.96 -19.19
CA ILE A 148 2.83 9.47 -18.44
C ILE A 148 3.15 9.38 -16.96
N VAL A 149 4.32 8.84 -16.60
CA VAL A 149 4.76 8.73 -15.20
C VAL A 149 4.87 10.12 -14.56
N ASP A 150 5.51 11.07 -15.23
CA ASP A 150 5.72 12.42 -14.74
C ASP A 150 4.40 13.18 -14.57
N GLN A 151 3.48 13.07 -15.54
CA GLN A 151 2.12 13.61 -15.41
C GLN A 151 1.41 13.03 -14.19
N ARG A 152 1.42 11.70 -14.04
CA ARG A 152 0.76 11.02 -12.91
C ARG A 152 1.38 11.38 -11.57
N LEU A 153 2.70 11.56 -11.51
CA LEU A 153 3.39 12.02 -10.31
C LEU A 153 3.01 13.45 -9.95
N ALA A 154 2.91 14.35 -10.94
CA ALA A 154 2.48 15.73 -10.72
C ALA A 154 1.05 15.78 -10.17
N GLU A 155 0.14 14.98 -10.72
CA GLU A 155 -1.25 14.87 -10.23
C GLU A 155 -1.34 14.29 -8.82
N LEU A 156 -0.53 13.29 -8.48
CA LEU A 156 -0.48 12.74 -7.12
C LEU A 156 0.07 13.77 -6.13
N ARG A 157 1.14 14.50 -6.49
CA ARG A 157 1.78 15.51 -5.64
C ARG A 157 0.91 16.75 -5.44
N SER A 158 0.13 17.17 -6.43
CA SER A 158 -0.78 18.31 -6.26
C SER A 158 -1.87 18.00 -5.21
N ARG A 159 -2.30 16.74 -5.11
CA ARG A 159 -3.32 16.30 -4.16
C ARG A 159 -2.77 15.90 -2.80
N HIS A 160 -1.57 15.34 -2.74
CA HIS A 160 -0.93 14.86 -1.51
C HIS A 160 0.54 15.33 -1.40
N PRO A 161 0.79 16.65 -1.28
CA PRO A 161 2.13 17.24 -1.47
C PRO A 161 3.20 16.76 -0.48
N HIS A 162 2.80 16.32 0.72
CA HIS A 162 3.74 15.88 1.76
C HIS A 162 3.85 14.35 1.88
N LEU A 163 3.06 13.61 1.12
CA LEU A 163 2.99 12.14 1.21
C LEU A 163 3.78 11.48 0.09
N ILE A 164 3.75 12.04 -1.11
CA ILE A 164 4.28 11.40 -2.32
C ILE A 164 5.79 11.64 -2.41
N ALA A 165 6.55 10.54 -2.42
CA ALA A 165 8.00 10.57 -2.56
C ALA A 165 8.44 11.13 -3.93
N THR A 166 9.68 11.59 -3.99
CA THR A 166 10.33 12.04 -5.24
C THR A 166 10.65 10.87 -6.16
N HIS A 167 10.96 9.71 -5.57
CA HIS A 167 11.28 8.46 -6.26
C HIS A 167 10.04 7.59 -6.45
N TRP A 168 10.11 6.71 -7.45
CA TRP A 168 9.06 5.75 -7.80
C TRP A 168 9.65 4.41 -8.21
N PHE A 169 8.80 3.40 -8.34
CA PHE A 169 9.20 2.03 -8.69
C PHE A 169 8.35 1.49 -9.83
N VAL A 170 8.81 0.39 -10.44
CA VAL A 170 8.09 -0.34 -11.48
C VAL A 170 7.71 -1.72 -10.98
N ASP A 171 6.48 -2.11 -11.25
CA ASP A 171 5.97 -3.46 -11.02
C ASP A 171 6.21 -4.34 -12.26
N ASP A 172 7.36 -5.01 -12.30
CA ASP A 172 7.75 -5.91 -13.38
C ASP A 172 7.16 -7.33 -13.13
N PRO A 173 6.38 -7.89 -14.07
CA PRO A 173 5.77 -9.21 -13.89
C PRO A 173 6.78 -10.35 -13.69
N GLU A 174 7.98 -10.25 -14.24
CA GLU A 174 9.02 -11.29 -14.19
C GLU A 174 10.02 -11.04 -13.07
N ARG A 175 10.36 -9.77 -12.83
CA ARG A 175 11.42 -9.37 -11.90
C ARG A 175 10.91 -8.88 -10.55
N GLY A 176 9.61 -8.66 -10.41
CA GLY A 176 8.99 -8.06 -9.24
C GLY A 176 9.18 -6.55 -9.21
N ILE A 177 9.59 -5.98 -8.08
CA ILE A 177 9.70 -4.53 -7.89
C ILE A 177 11.07 -4.05 -8.37
N THR A 178 11.12 -3.12 -9.32
CA THR A 178 12.37 -2.53 -9.83
C THR A 178 12.45 -1.02 -9.62
N GLY A 179 13.65 -0.49 -9.38
CA GLY A 179 13.90 0.92 -9.03
C GLY A 179 14.91 1.08 -7.89
N PRO A 180 14.97 2.25 -7.23
CA PRO A 180 14.15 3.44 -7.46
C PRO A 180 14.46 4.14 -8.80
N ARG A 181 13.45 4.83 -9.35
CA ARG A 181 13.55 5.71 -10.54
C ARG A 181 13.12 7.14 -10.16
N GLY A 182 13.54 8.13 -10.96
CA GLY A 182 13.29 9.55 -10.73
C GLY A 182 14.57 10.40 -10.65
N THR A 183 14.43 11.71 -10.52
CA THR A 183 15.57 12.64 -10.41
C THR A 183 16.32 12.46 -9.11
N ALA A 184 17.57 12.00 -9.22
CA ALA A 184 18.57 11.98 -8.15
C ALA A 184 19.07 13.41 -7.85
N GLU A 185 18.19 14.33 -7.48
CA GLU A 185 18.57 15.64 -6.91
C GLU A 185 18.11 15.73 -5.46
N ALA A 186 18.58 14.76 -4.68
CA ALA A 186 19.12 14.90 -3.34
C ALA A 186 19.48 13.48 -2.91
N PRO A 187 20.72 13.18 -2.47
CA PRO A 187 20.89 12.01 -1.62
C PRO A 187 19.89 12.20 -0.48
N CYS A 188 19.06 11.19 -0.22
CA CYS A 188 18.36 11.10 1.05
C CYS A 188 19.43 11.10 2.17
N ARG A 189 19.91 12.27 2.59
CA ARG A 189 20.30 12.51 3.97
C ARG A 189 18.98 12.58 4.74
N LEU A 190 18.37 11.42 4.92
CA LEU A 190 17.61 11.18 6.13
C LEU A 190 18.62 11.34 7.25
N GLU A 191 18.51 12.45 7.97
CA GLU A 191 19.43 12.76 9.06
C GLU A 191 19.45 11.56 10.01
N ARG A 192 20.57 10.83 10.00
CA ARG A 192 20.93 9.97 11.12
C ARG A 192 20.97 10.90 12.31
N GLY A 193 19.99 10.75 13.21
CA GLY A 193 20.05 11.37 14.53
C GLY A 193 21.42 11.07 15.11
N THR A 194 22.25 12.10 15.17
CA THR A 194 23.57 12.01 15.76
C THR A 194 23.33 11.86 17.26
N ALA A 195 23.48 10.63 17.74
CA ALA A 195 23.66 10.38 19.16
C ALA A 195 24.97 11.07 19.56
N GLY A 196 24.84 12.28 20.13
CA GLY A 196 25.96 12.98 20.74
C GLY A 196 26.52 12.14 21.89
N PRO A 197 27.85 12.09 22.08
CA PRO A 197 28.44 11.37 23.19
C PRO A 197 28.05 12.08 24.48
N ARG A 198 27.39 11.36 25.39
CA ARG A 198 27.27 11.79 26.78
C ARG A 198 28.68 11.79 27.38
N SER A 199 29.17 12.98 27.69
CA SER A 199 30.24 13.20 28.67
C SER A 199 29.65 13.22 30.07
#